data_AF-A0A6J3C2W2-F1
#
_entry.id   AF-A0A6J3C2W2-F1
#
_cell.length_a   1.000
_cell.length_b   1.000
_cell.length_c   1.000
_cell.angle_alpha   90.00
_cell.angle_beta   90.00
_cell.angle_gamma   90.00
#
_symmetry.space_group_name_H-M   'P 1'
#
loop_
_entity.id
_entity.type
_entity.pdbx_description
1 polymer ?
#
loop_
_entity_poly.entity_id
_entity_poly.type
_entity_poly.pdbx_seq_one_letter_code
_entity_poly.pdbx_strand_id
1 'polypeptide(L)'
;MSNRRMAAVWLMVAAAGVCCAPAAGQSFLNNITHNLRMEMSGVMEMANVSYSTPVINATYIARNEFDMRAMGMLYNSTHLVIDLIAKKQAYPEGVVHVSDGHLELPSVRKEWRPLLAHYAGPTAVIVVAVLFAVSLPLAGLFWCCCYWCRSGRRRRPFDRKYDACLKGLLAILLIALLTLFLFGVVCAFATEAQLEAGAARAAGALRAGLRDAHAFVNATHAHAHWLLVVNYGELERKMDALLTGAGMAVSVQLGEFSHAVSVTTLNKMVQQLDGVQADLRAVQHLTATLFILPH
;
A
#
# COMPACT_ATOMS: atom_id res chain seq x y z
N MET A 1 41.20 -64.93 0.40
CA MET A 1 41.98 -64.13 1.38
C MET A 1 42.54 -62.80 0.84
N SER A 2 42.29 -62.40 -0.43
CA SER A 2 42.87 -61.18 -1.02
C SER A 2 42.18 -59.86 -0.60
N ASN A 3 40.86 -59.87 -0.34
CA ASN A 3 40.10 -58.63 -0.08
C ASN A 3 40.32 -57.98 1.31
N ARG A 4 40.84 -58.70 2.31
CA ARG A 4 41.09 -58.12 3.64
C ARG A 4 42.36 -57.25 3.71
N ARG A 5 43.33 -57.51 2.84
CA ARG A 5 44.58 -56.73 2.79
C ARG A 5 44.41 -55.41 2.04
N MET A 6 43.60 -55.36 0.99
CA MET A 6 43.31 -54.11 0.29
C MET A 6 42.44 -53.15 1.12
N ALA A 7 41.44 -53.65 1.86
CA ALA A 7 40.64 -52.80 2.74
C ALA A 7 41.46 -52.17 3.88
N ALA A 8 42.44 -52.91 4.44
CA ALA A 8 43.33 -52.39 5.47
C ALA A 8 44.30 -51.32 4.94
N VAL A 9 44.76 -51.44 3.69
CA VAL A 9 45.63 -50.44 3.05
C VAL A 9 44.85 -49.16 2.74
N TRP A 10 43.60 -49.26 2.27
CA TRP A 10 42.76 -48.08 2.03
C TRP A 10 42.34 -47.36 3.32
N LEU A 11 42.05 -48.10 4.41
CA LEU A 11 41.77 -47.51 5.72
C LEU A 11 42.99 -46.84 6.35
N MET A 12 44.20 -47.39 6.16
CA MET A 12 45.44 -46.79 6.65
C MET A 12 45.82 -45.53 5.85
N VAL A 13 45.60 -45.51 4.53
CA VAL A 13 45.86 -44.34 3.68
C VAL A 13 44.83 -43.22 3.93
N ALA A 14 43.56 -43.57 4.21
CA ALA A 14 42.54 -42.59 4.59
C ALA A 14 42.77 -42.00 6.01
N ALA A 15 43.28 -42.80 6.96
CA ALA A 15 43.61 -42.33 8.30
C ALA A 15 44.91 -41.50 8.34
N ALA A 16 45.91 -41.84 7.52
CA ALA A 16 47.16 -41.08 7.42
C ALA A 16 47.00 -39.74 6.66
N GLY A 17 46.03 -39.64 5.75
CA GLY A 17 45.75 -38.42 4.98
C GLY A 17 45.08 -37.29 5.78
N VAL A 18 44.53 -37.57 6.97
CA VAL A 18 43.78 -36.58 7.77
C VAL A 18 44.57 -36.10 9.01
N CYS A 19 45.67 -36.76 9.39
CA CYS A 19 46.34 -36.50 10.67
C CYS A 19 47.64 -35.68 10.62
N CYS A 20 48.02 -35.09 9.48
CA CYS A 20 49.21 -34.24 9.39
C CYS A 20 48.94 -32.91 8.68
N ALA A 21 47.98 -32.14 9.17
CA ALA A 21 48.16 -30.69 9.19
C ALA A 21 48.99 -30.38 10.46
N PRO A 22 50.14 -29.68 10.37
CA PRO A 22 50.90 -29.34 11.57
C PRO A 22 49.99 -28.57 12.53
N ALA A 23 50.00 -28.90 13.83
CA ALA A 23 49.20 -28.21 14.85
C ALA A 23 49.44 -26.68 14.86
N ALA A 24 50.61 -26.23 14.40
CA ALA A 24 50.94 -24.83 14.16
C ALA A 24 50.15 -24.20 12.99
N GLY A 25 49.79 -24.98 11.97
CA GLY A 25 48.93 -24.54 10.87
C GLY A 25 47.49 -24.31 11.30
N GLN A 26 46.95 -25.14 12.20
CA GLN A 26 45.59 -24.97 12.73
C GLN A 26 45.49 -23.78 13.70
N SER A 27 46.45 -23.59 14.61
CA SER A 27 46.45 -22.43 15.52
C SER A 27 46.67 -21.11 14.78
N PHE A 28 47.52 -21.11 13.76
CA PHE A 28 47.74 -19.96 12.88
C PHE A 28 46.48 -19.60 12.10
N LEU A 29 45.83 -20.57 11.43
CA LEU A 29 44.57 -20.37 10.70
C LEU A 29 43.43 -19.83 11.58
N ASN A 30 43.35 -20.27 12.83
CA ASN A 30 42.36 -19.76 13.78
C ASN A 30 42.63 -18.30 14.15
N ASN A 31 43.90 -17.89 14.27
CA ASN A 31 44.28 -16.49 14.53
C ASN A 31 43.94 -15.58 13.34
N ILE A 32 44.16 -16.06 12.11
CA ILE A 32 43.73 -15.38 10.87
C ILE A 32 42.22 -15.14 10.90
N THR A 33 41.48 -16.21 11.15
CA THR A 33 40.01 -16.18 11.14
C THR A 33 39.49 -15.20 12.19
N HIS A 34 40.15 -15.09 13.34
CA HIS A 34 39.78 -14.16 14.39
C HIS A 34 40.07 -12.68 14.02
N ASN A 35 41.26 -12.37 13.49
CA ASN A 35 41.62 -11.01 13.10
C ASN A 35 40.77 -10.49 11.94
N LEU A 36 40.57 -11.32 10.92
CA LEU A 36 39.65 -11.01 9.81
C LEU A 36 38.24 -10.76 10.32
N ARG A 37 37.75 -11.58 11.26
CA ARG A 37 36.41 -11.41 11.83
C ARG A 37 36.28 -10.12 12.64
N MET A 38 37.30 -9.71 13.39
CA MET A 38 37.29 -8.43 14.11
C MET A 38 37.27 -7.22 13.17
N GLU A 39 38.19 -7.17 12.19
CA GLU A 39 38.23 -6.11 11.17
C GLU A 39 36.90 -6.01 10.41
N MET A 40 36.39 -7.15 9.96
CA MET A 40 35.14 -7.23 9.19
C MET A 40 33.91 -6.91 10.04
N SER A 41 33.95 -7.12 11.36
CA SER A 41 32.91 -6.66 12.28
C SER A 41 32.89 -5.14 12.42
N GLY A 42 34.05 -4.48 12.44
CA GLY A 42 34.14 -3.01 12.43
C GLY A 42 33.62 -2.39 11.12
N VAL A 43 33.89 -3.04 9.99
CA VAL A 43 33.29 -2.64 8.69
C VAL A 43 31.77 -2.87 8.68
N MET A 44 31.29 -3.98 9.25
CA MET A 44 29.86 -4.27 9.33
C MET A 44 29.11 -3.26 10.23
N GLU A 45 29.74 -2.73 11.27
CA GLU A 45 29.14 -1.69 12.12
C GLU A 45 28.94 -0.36 11.38
N MET A 46 29.70 -0.10 10.31
CA MET A 46 29.48 1.02 9.39
C MET A 46 28.31 0.81 8.42
N ALA A 47 27.62 -0.35 8.46
CA ALA A 47 26.57 -0.70 7.51
C ALA A 47 25.21 -0.02 7.78
N ASN A 48 25.07 0.72 8.89
CA ASN A 48 23.84 1.44 9.16
C ASN A 48 23.72 2.67 8.24
N VAL A 49 22.73 2.66 7.34
CA VAL A 49 22.47 3.76 6.40
C VAL A 49 21.47 4.72 7.04
N SER A 50 21.95 5.89 7.44
CA SER A 50 21.10 7.00 7.89
C SER A 50 20.54 7.75 6.67
N TYR A 51 19.35 7.38 6.23
CA TYR A 51 18.66 8.05 5.12
C TYR A 51 18.26 9.49 5.48
N SER A 52 18.41 10.40 4.53
CA SER A 52 17.90 11.76 4.67
C SER A 52 16.37 11.82 4.48
N THR A 53 15.69 12.64 5.27
CA THR A 53 14.23 12.81 5.16
C THR A 53 13.88 13.92 4.16
N PRO A 54 12.88 13.72 3.30
CA PRO A 54 12.45 14.76 2.37
C PRO A 54 11.63 15.83 3.10
N VAL A 55 11.93 17.11 2.85
CA VAL A 55 11.11 18.24 3.30
C VAL A 55 10.14 18.61 2.19
N ILE A 56 8.93 18.02 2.22
CA ILE A 56 7.88 18.28 1.22
C ILE A 56 6.71 18.98 1.92
N ASN A 57 6.60 20.29 1.70
CA ASN A 57 5.53 21.12 2.23
C ASN A 57 4.39 21.22 1.20
N ALA A 58 3.48 20.23 1.20
CA ALA A 58 2.24 20.30 0.44
C ALA A 58 1.13 20.91 1.29
N THR A 59 0.51 21.98 0.80
CA THR A 59 -0.67 22.60 1.43
C THR A 59 -1.91 22.34 0.58
N TYR A 60 -2.96 21.85 1.23
CA TYR A 60 -4.24 21.54 0.59
C TYR A 60 -5.29 22.57 1.01
N ILE A 61 -6.09 23.04 0.05
CA ILE A 61 -7.01 24.17 0.22
C ILE A 61 -8.47 23.72 0.27
N ALA A 62 -8.80 22.54 -0.29
CA ALA A 62 -10.16 22.04 -0.38
C ALA A 62 -10.80 21.88 1.01
N ARG A 63 -12.05 22.32 1.12
CA ARG A 63 -12.88 22.20 2.32
C ARG A 63 -14.07 21.29 2.03
N ASN A 64 -14.39 20.43 2.97
CA ASN A 64 -15.51 19.48 2.95
C ASN A 64 -16.69 19.93 3.83
N GLU A 65 -16.69 21.17 4.29
CA GLU A 65 -17.72 21.70 5.18
C GLU A 65 -18.99 22.07 4.40
N PHE A 66 -20.10 21.41 4.73
CA PHE A 66 -21.41 21.64 4.13
C PHE A 66 -22.29 22.44 5.09
N ASP A 67 -22.57 23.70 4.75
CA ASP A 67 -23.47 24.56 5.52
C ASP A 67 -24.93 24.34 5.09
N MET A 68 -25.67 23.59 5.91
CA MET A 68 -27.07 23.25 5.68
C MET A 68 -28.07 24.39 5.97
N ARG A 69 -27.60 25.55 6.47
CA ARG A 69 -28.40 26.76 6.76
C ARG A 69 -29.76 26.44 7.39
N ALA A 70 -30.81 27.15 6.99
CA ALA A 70 -32.17 26.99 7.52
C ALA A 70 -32.87 25.68 7.12
N MET A 71 -32.24 24.78 6.36
CA MET A 71 -32.84 23.52 5.90
C MET A 71 -32.42 22.30 6.75
N GLY A 72 -31.69 22.49 7.86
CA GLY A 72 -31.13 21.40 8.65
C GLY A 72 -32.16 20.34 9.11
N MET A 73 -33.36 20.74 9.53
CA MET A 73 -34.41 19.79 9.94
C MET A 73 -34.92 18.94 8.76
N LEU A 74 -35.00 19.54 7.57
CA LEU A 74 -35.40 18.84 6.36
C LEU A 74 -34.32 17.85 5.93
N TYR A 75 -33.04 18.22 6.02
CA TYR A 75 -31.92 17.32 5.73
C TYR A 75 -31.90 16.09 6.63
N ASN A 76 -32.06 16.27 7.95
CA ASN A 76 -32.09 15.15 8.89
C ASN A 76 -33.25 14.18 8.59
N SER A 77 -34.43 14.73 8.29
CA SER A 77 -35.60 13.92 7.90
C SER A 77 -35.38 13.20 6.57
N THR A 78 -34.74 13.87 5.61
CA THR A 78 -34.46 13.31 4.28
C THR A 78 -33.45 12.18 4.37
N HIS A 79 -32.43 12.28 5.22
CA HIS A 79 -31.47 11.20 5.42
C HIS A 79 -32.13 9.92 5.95
N LEU A 80 -33.12 10.02 6.84
CA LEU A 80 -33.88 8.87 7.32
C LEU A 80 -34.66 8.19 6.17
N VAL A 81 -35.28 9.00 5.33
CA VAL A 81 -36.04 8.53 4.16
C VAL A 81 -35.12 7.91 3.11
N ILE A 82 -33.97 8.55 2.82
CA ILE A 82 -32.97 8.04 1.88
C ILE A 82 -32.39 6.72 2.37
N ASP A 83 -32.01 6.61 3.65
CA ASP A 83 -31.49 5.36 4.21
C ASP A 83 -32.52 4.22 4.20
N LEU A 84 -33.83 4.54 4.22
CA LEU A 84 -34.91 3.57 4.10
C LEU A 84 -35.09 3.04 2.67
N ILE A 85 -34.88 3.90 1.66
CA ILE A 85 -35.24 3.62 0.27
C ILE A 85 -34.03 3.20 -0.55
N ALA A 86 -32.87 3.84 -0.34
CA ALA A 86 -31.66 3.63 -1.10
C ALA A 86 -30.67 2.75 -0.34
N LYS A 87 -30.11 1.75 -1.04
CA LYS A 87 -28.97 0.99 -0.52
C LYS A 87 -27.74 1.90 -0.47
N LYS A 88 -26.92 1.78 0.59
CA LYS A 88 -25.72 2.61 0.79
C LYS A 88 -24.63 2.40 -0.27
N GLN A 89 -24.69 1.30 -1.02
CA GLN A 89 -23.77 1.02 -2.11
C GLN A 89 -24.28 1.65 -3.41
N ALA A 90 -23.46 2.48 -4.06
CA ALA A 90 -23.83 3.16 -5.30
C ALA A 90 -23.95 2.21 -6.51
N TYR A 91 -23.19 1.11 -6.51
CA TYR A 91 -23.19 0.09 -7.56
C TYR A 91 -23.37 -1.31 -6.96
N PRO A 92 -24.06 -2.23 -7.65
CA PRO A 92 -24.10 -3.62 -7.25
C PRO A 92 -22.72 -4.25 -7.41
N GLU A 93 -22.33 -5.08 -6.44
CA GLU A 93 -21.08 -5.86 -6.50
C GLU A 93 -21.03 -6.71 -7.78
N GLY A 94 -19.90 -6.68 -8.48
CA GLY A 94 -19.66 -7.50 -9.67
C GLY A 94 -20.00 -6.89 -11.04
N VAL A 95 -20.57 -5.67 -11.10
CA VAL A 95 -20.90 -5.00 -12.39
C VAL A 95 -19.66 -4.44 -13.11
N VAL A 96 -18.58 -4.14 -12.39
CA VAL A 96 -17.33 -3.68 -13.02
C VAL A 96 -16.37 -4.86 -13.10
N HIS A 97 -16.27 -5.49 -14.28
CA HIS A 97 -15.25 -6.49 -14.56
C HIS A 97 -14.13 -5.83 -15.36
N VAL A 98 -12.93 -5.81 -14.79
CA VAL A 98 -11.72 -5.37 -15.49
C VAL A 98 -11.10 -6.61 -16.12
N SER A 99 -11.34 -6.82 -17.40
CA SER A 99 -10.52 -7.73 -18.23
C SER A 99 -9.53 -6.90 -19.04
N ASP A 100 -8.26 -7.28 -18.99
CA ASP A 100 -7.16 -6.77 -19.84
C ASP A 100 -7.03 -5.23 -19.91
N GLY A 101 -7.19 -4.54 -18.79
CA GLY A 101 -6.95 -3.09 -18.71
C GLY A 101 -8.01 -2.24 -19.44
N HIS A 102 -9.15 -2.83 -19.84
CA HIS A 102 -10.33 -2.10 -20.26
C HIS A 102 -11.48 -2.32 -19.26
N LEU A 103 -12.13 -1.22 -18.89
CA LEU A 103 -13.34 -1.23 -18.08
C LEU A 103 -14.49 -1.73 -18.96
N GLU A 104 -14.78 -3.02 -18.92
CA GLU A 104 -15.98 -3.54 -19.58
C GLU A 104 -17.19 -3.23 -18.70
N LEU A 105 -17.85 -2.12 -19.01
CA LEU A 105 -19.19 -1.82 -18.51
C LEU A 105 -20.15 -2.81 -19.19
N PRO A 106 -20.75 -3.78 -18.48
CA PRO A 106 -21.70 -4.69 -19.09
C PRO A 106 -22.84 -3.88 -19.67
N SER A 107 -23.19 -4.17 -20.92
CA SER A 107 -24.26 -3.46 -21.62
C SER A 107 -25.54 -3.48 -20.76
N VAL A 108 -26.07 -2.31 -20.41
CA VAL A 108 -27.27 -2.11 -19.55
C VAL A 108 -28.46 -2.99 -19.97
N ARG A 109 -28.50 -3.35 -21.25
CA ARG A 109 -29.55 -4.19 -21.86
C ARG A 109 -29.46 -5.67 -21.46
N LYS A 110 -28.28 -6.22 -21.16
CA LYS A 110 -28.09 -7.64 -20.80
C LYS A 110 -28.29 -7.91 -19.31
N GLU A 111 -27.95 -6.96 -18.43
CA GLU A 111 -27.99 -7.13 -16.96
C GLU A 111 -28.95 -6.14 -16.26
N TRP A 112 -30.10 -5.86 -16.88
CA TRP A 112 -31.08 -4.93 -16.30
C TRP A 112 -31.73 -5.44 -14.99
N ARG A 113 -31.83 -6.76 -14.81
CA ARG A 113 -32.46 -7.39 -13.62
C ARG A 113 -31.71 -7.11 -12.31
N PRO A 114 -30.40 -7.36 -12.19
CA PRO A 114 -29.65 -7.04 -10.97
C PRO A 114 -29.58 -5.53 -10.71
N LEU A 115 -29.50 -4.72 -11.77
CA LEU A 115 -29.60 -3.26 -11.65
C LEU A 115 -30.95 -2.83 -11.06
N LEU A 116 -32.06 -3.36 -11.60
CA LEU A 116 -33.39 -3.00 -11.13
C LEU A 116 -33.67 -3.49 -9.71
N ALA A 117 -33.11 -4.64 -9.31
CA ALA A 117 -33.19 -5.13 -7.93
C ALA A 117 -32.39 -4.27 -6.95
N HIS A 118 -31.31 -3.64 -7.40
CA HIS A 118 -30.52 -2.71 -6.59
C HIS A 118 -31.22 -1.36 -6.42
N TYR A 119 -31.85 -0.86 -7.48
CA TYR A 119 -32.60 0.40 -7.51
C TYR A 119 -34.11 0.26 -7.27
N ALA A 120 -34.56 -0.88 -6.72
CA ALA A 120 -35.98 -1.19 -6.54
C ALA A 120 -36.68 -0.17 -5.63
N GLY A 121 -36.03 0.28 -4.54
CA GLY A 121 -36.58 1.26 -3.62
C GLY A 121 -36.86 2.61 -4.29
N PRO A 122 -35.86 3.29 -4.87
CA PRO A 122 -36.07 4.56 -5.57
C PRO A 122 -37.09 4.44 -6.72
N THR A 123 -37.06 3.32 -7.45
CA THR A 123 -37.98 3.08 -8.56
C THR A 123 -39.43 2.96 -8.07
N ALA A 124 -39.67 2.29 -6.94
CA ALA A 124 -41.00 2.21 -6.34
C ALA A 124 -41.58 3.58 -5.98
N VAL A 125 -40.74 4.47 -5.41
CA VAL A 125 -41.15 5.84 -5.05
C VAL A 125 -41.54 6.65 -6.28
N ILE A 126 -40.76 6.55 -7.37
CA ILE A 126 -41.06 7.23 -8.63
C ILE A 126 -42.40 6.75 -9.20
N VAL A 127 -42.64 5.44 -9.21
CA VAL A 127 -43.91 4.88 -9.71
C VAL A 127 -45.09 5.39 -8.88
N VAL A 128 -44.97 5.39 -7.56
CA VAL A 128 -46.02 5.92 -6.67
C VAL A 128 -46.26 7.41 -6.92
N ALA A 129 -45.19 8.20 -7.05
CA ALA A 129 -45.31 9.64 -7.33
C ALA A 129 -46.01 9.91 -8.67
N VAL A 130 -45.70 9.16 -9.72
CA VAL A 130 -46.37 9.27 -11.03
C VAL A 130 -47.85 8.89 -10.93
N LEU A 131 -48.19 7.83 -10.19
CA LEU A 131 -49.58 7.44 -9.95
C LEU A 131 -50.37 8.54 -9.24
N PHE A 132 -49.76 9.21 -8.24
CA PHE A 132 -50.38 10.37 -7.60
C PHE A 132 -50.52 11.57 -8.55
N ALA A 133 -49.49 11.87 -9.33
CA ALA A 133 -49.52 12.97 -10.30
C ALA A 133 -50.60 12.81 -11.37
N VAL A 134 -50.94 11.57 -11.75
CA VAL A 134 -52.01 11.28 -12.71
C VAL A 134 -53.39 11.17 -12.04
N SER A 135 -53.48 10.57 -10.85
CA SER A 135 -54.77 10.40 -10.16
C SER A 135 -55.37 11.72 -9.64
N LEU A 136 -54.54 12.67 -9.19
CA LEU A 136 -55.01 13.99 -8.72
C LEU A 136 -55.77 14.80 -9.78
N PRO A 137 -55.26 15.02 -11.01
CA PRO A 137 -56.01 15.73 -12.05
C PRO A 137 -57.22 14.94 -12.55
N LEU A 138 -57.15 13.59 -12.59
CA LEU A 138 -58.31 12.76 -12.97
C LEU A 138 -59.44 12.84 -11.94
N ALA A 139 -59.11 12.82 -10.64
CA ALA A 139 -60.09 13.00 -9.57
C ALA A 139 -60.70 14.41 -9.59
N GLY A 140 -59.88 15.44 -9.84
CA GLY A 140 -60.34 16.81 -10.02
C GLY A 140 -61.27 16.98 -11.22
N LEU A 141 -60.94 16.36 -12.36
CA LEU A 141 -61.75 16.40 -13.57
C LEU A 141 -63.06 15.63 -13.40
N PHE A 142 -63.02 14.44 -12.79
CA PHE A 142 -64.23 13.68 -12.47
C PHE A 142 -65.15 14.45 -11.52
N TRP A 143 -64.60 15.08 -10.48
CA TRP A 143 -65.37 15.91 -9.55
C TRP A 143 -65.96 17.14 -10.24
N CYS A 144 -65.19 17.81 -11.10
CA CYS A 144 -65.64 18.97 -11.86
C CYS A 144 -66.80 18.61 -12.81
N CYS A 145 -66.65 17.54 -13.58
CA CYS A 145 -67.69 17.03 -14.48
C CYS A 145 -68.95 16.58 -13.70
N CYS A 146 -68.78 15.86 -12.59
CA CYS A 146 -69.91 15.42 -11.77
C CYS A 146 -70.63 16.60 -11.06
N TYR A 147 -69.91 17.64 -10.64
CA TYR A 147 -70.51 18.83 -10.02
C TYR A 147 -71.29 19.68 -11.04
N TRP A 148 -70.75 19.87 -12.25
CA TRP A 148 -71.47 20.55 -13.33
C TRP A 148 -72.72 19.76 -13.78
N CYS A 149 -72.63 18.44 -13.91
CA CYS A 149 -73.79 17.59 -14.19
C CYS A 149 -74.84 17.57 -13.05
N ARG A 150 -74.41 17.72 -11.78
CA ARG A 150 -75.30 17.77 -10.61
C ARG A 150 -76.02 19.11 -10.47
N SER A 151 -75.45 20.21 -10.99
CA SER A 151 -76.08 21.53 -10.98
C SER A 151 -77.26 21.65 -11.97
N GLY A 152 -77.41 20.72 -12.92
CA GLY A 152 -78.53 20.66 -13.87
C GLY A 152 -79.75 19.81 -13.45
N ARG A 153 -79.72 19.10 -12.31
CA ARG A 153 -80.84 18.26 -11.82
C ARG A 153 -81.46 18.83 -10.55
N ARG A 154 -82.79 19.04 -10.54
CA ARG A 154 -83.60 19.44 -9.36
C ARG A 154 -83.25 18.55 -8.16
N ARG A 155 -82.74 19.15 -7.09
CA ARG A 155 -82.29 18.45 -5.87
C ARG A 155 -83.47 17.74 -5.20
N ARG A 156 -83.37 16.43 -4.99
CA ARG A 156 -84.29 15.69 -4.10
C ARG A 156 -83.92 16.00 -2.63
N PRO A 157 -84.88 16.13 -1.70
CA PRO A 157 -84.65 16.80 -0.41
C PRO A 157 -83.98 15.94 0.67
N PHE A 158 -83.56 14.70 0.36
CA PHE A 158 -83.36 13.68 1.39
C PHE A 158 -81.92 13.39 1.82
N ASP A 159 -80.95 14.25 1.50
CA ASP A 159 -79.54 13.99 1.83
C ASP A 159 -78.82 15.20 2.41
N ARG A 160 -79.31 15.73 3.55
CA ARG A 160 -78.80 16.98 4.16
C ARG A 160 -77.70 16.76 5.21
N LYS A 161 -77.63 15.58 5.83
CA LYS A 161 -76.68 15.29 6.94
C LYS A 161 -75.33 14.78 6.45
N TYR A 162 -75.31 13.83 5.50
CA TYR A 162 -74.07 13.27 4.95
C TYR A 162 -73.29 14.31 4.12
N ASP A 163 -74.02 15.13 3.37
CA ASP A 163 -73.50 16.23 2.57
C ASP A 163 -72.78 17.33 3.38
N ALA A 164 -73.05 17.44 4.69
CA ALA A 164 -72.38 18.41 5.57
C ALA A 164 -71.03 17.88 6.09
N CYS A 165 -70.98 16.61 6.49
CA CYS A 165 -69.76 15.94 6.93
C CYS A 165 -68.75 15.79 5.78
N LEU A 166 -69.22 15.37 4.61
CA LEU A 166 -68.36 15.24 3.42
C LEU A 166 -67.78 16.59 2.98
N LYS A 167 -68.57 17.68 3.05
CA LYS A 167 -68.08 19.04 2.78
C LYS A 167 -67.05 19.48 3.83
N GLY A 168 -67.27 19.16 5.09
CA GLY A 168 -66.30 19.44 6.17
C GLY A 168 -64.98 18.70 5.98
N LEU A 169 -65.03 17.40 5.69
CA LEU A 169 -63.84 16.58 5.45
C LEU A 169 -63.07 17.05 4.20
N LEU A 170 -63.77 17.38 3.12
CA LEU A 170 -63.16 17.93 1.92
C LEU A 170 -62.52 19.31 2.18
N ALA A 171 -63.16 20.17 2.98
CA ALA A 171 -62.60 21.45 3.36
C ALA A 171 -61.32 21.31 4.21
N ILE A 172 -61.32 20.40 5.20
CA ILE A 172 -60.13 20.11 6.01
C ILE A 172 -59.00 19.57 5.14
N LEU A 173 -59.30 18.63 4.23
CA LEU A 173 -58.32 18.07 3.31
C LEU A 173 -57.77 19.12 2.34
N LEU A 174 -58.60 20.03 1.85
CA LEU A 174 -58.18 21.14 1.01
C LEU A 174 -57.27 22.11 1.76
N ILE A 175 -57.61 22.47 3.00
CA ILE A 175 -56.78 23.32 3.85
C ILE A 175 -55.41 22.64 4.08
N ALA A 176 -55.39 21.34 4.40
CA ALA A 176 -54.16 20.59 4.58
C ALA A 176 -53.29 20.52 3.31
N LEU A 177 -53.91 20.36 2.13
CA LEU A 177 -53.19 20.36 0.85
C LEU A 177 -52.61 21.75 0.54
N LEU A 178 -53.38 22.82 0.80
CA LEU A 178 -52.93 24.19 0.59
C LEU A 178 -51.79 24.58 1.53
N THR A 179 -51.81 24.15 2.80
CA THR A 179 -50.69 24.39 3.72
C THR A 179 -49.45 23.61 3.30
N LEU A 180 -49.61 22.36 2.86
CA LEU A 180 -48.50 21.57 2.30
C LEU A 180 -47.92 22.22 1.03
N PHE A 181 -48.78 22.76 0.16
CA PHE A 181 -48.35 23.48 -1.03
C PHE A 181 -47.56 24.75 -0.69
N LEU A 182 -48.04 25.55 0.27
CA LEU A 182 -47.33 26.75 0.75
C LEU A 182 -45.96 26.39 1.32
N PHE A 183 -45.89 25.32 2.12
CA PHE A 183 -44.62 24.80 2.63
C PHE A 183 -43.67 24.39 1.48
N GLY A 184 -44.20 23.68 0.48
CA GLY A 184 -43.44 23.29 -0.71
C GLY A 184 -42.87 24.49 -1.47
N VAL A 185 -43.64 25.57 -1.62
CA VAL A 185 -43.18 26.82 -2.25
C VAL A 185 -42.04 27.46 -1.45
N VAL A 186 -42.14 27.51 -0.11
CA VAL A 186 -41.05 28.03 0.74
C VAL A 186 -39.79 27.17 0.61
N CYS A 187 -39.93 25.84 0.59
CA CYS A 187 -38.81 24.94 0.34
C CYS A 187 -38.20 25.18 -1.05
N ALA A 188 -39.01 25.35 -2.09
CA ALA A 188 -38.52 25.61 -3.45
C ALA A 188 -37.68 26.90 -3.52
N PHE A 189 -38.17 27.99 -2.92
CA PHE A 189 -37.41 29.24 -2.84
C PHE A 189 -36.11 29.10 -2.04
N ALA A 190 -36.15 28.38 -0.91
CA ALA A 190 -34.96 28.14 -0.12
C ALA A 190 -33.93 27.27 -0.87
N THR A 191 -34.39 26.28 -1.63
CA THR A 191 -33.56 25.44 -2.48
C THR A 191 -32.96 26.24 -3.62
N GLU A 192 -33.74 27.11 -4.28
CA GLU A 192 -33.25 27.96 -5.36
C GLU A 192 -32.13 28.89 -4.87
N ALA A 193 -32.32 29.57 -3.74
CA ALA A 193 -31.30 30.41 -3.13
C ALA A 193 -30.03 29.63 -2.72
N GLN A 194 -30.18 28.39 -2.28
CA GLN A 194 -29.05 27.52 -1.97
C GLN A 194 -28.36 26.97 -3.21
N LEU A 195 -29.12 26.67 -4.28
CA LEU A 195 -28.61 26.12 -5.52
C LEU A 195 -27.72 27.14 -6.23
N GLU A 196 -28.13 28.42 -6.25
CA GLU A 196 -27.30 29.49 -6.82
C GLU A 196 -25.99 29.67 -6.05
N ALA A 197 -26.06 29.76 -4.71
CA ALA A 197 -24.87 29.87 -3.87
C ALA A 197 -24.01 28.59 -3.91
N GLY A 198 -24.64 27.43 -4.04
CA GLY A 198 -24.00 26.12 -4.18
C GLY A 198 -23.26 26.00 -5.51
N ALA A 199 -23.88 26.41 -6.62
CA ALA A 199 -23.28 26.39 -7.95
C ALA A 199 -22.04 27.29 -8.02
N ALA A 200 -22.11 28.50 -7.44
CA ALA A 200 -20.96 29.40 -7.34
C ALA A 200 -19.79 28.78 -6.54
N ARG A 201 -20.10 28.14 -5.40
CA ARG A 201 -19.08 27.46 -4.57
C ARG A 201 -18.55 26.19 -5.22
N ALA A 202 -19.38 25.43 -5.94
CA ALA A 202 -18.99 24.18 -6.57
C ALA A 202 -17.87 24.37 -7.60
N ALA A 203 -17.96 25.41 -8.44
CA ALA A 203 -16.89 25.75 -9.37
C ALA A 203 -15.59 26.14 -8.65
N GLY A 204 -15.69 26.85 -7.53
CA GLY A 204 -14.54 27.20 -6.68
C GLY A 204 -13.92 25.97 -6.01
N ALA A 205 -14.74 25.11 -5.42
CA ALA A 205 -14.34 23.87 -4.78
C ALA A 205 -13.72 22.89 -5.77
N LEU A 206 -14.27 22.78 -6.99
CA LEU A 206 -13.68 21.95 -8.05
C LEU A 206 -12.30 22.46 -8.45
N ARG A 207 -12.13 23.77 -8.62
CA ARG A 207 -10.80 24.35 -8.91
C ARG A 207 -9.83 24.16 -7.76
N ALA A 208 -10.28 24.29 -6.51
CA ALA A 208 -9.47 24.00 -5.33
C ALA A 208 -9.08 22.52 -5.28
N GLY A 209 -10.01 21.60 -5.53
CA GLY A 209 -9.76 20.17 -5.59
C GLY A 209 -8.81 19.76 -6.71
N LEU A 210 -8.91 20.38 -7.90
CA LEU A 210 -7.96 20.16 -9.00
C LEU A 210 -6.57 20.69 -8.65
N ARG A 211 -6.49 21.86 -8.00
CA ARG A 211 -5.22 22.42 -7.52
C ARG A 211 -4.57 21.52 -6.47
N ASP A 212 -5.37 20.98 -5.56
CA ASP A 212 -4.92 20.03 -4.53
C ASP A 212 -4.50 18.70 -5.14
N ALA A 213 -5.22 18.17 -6.13
CA ALA A 213 -4.82 16.97 -6.85
C ALA A 213 -3.49 17.17 -7.58
N HIS A 214 -3.29 18.34 -8.21
CA HIS A 214 -2.02 18.68 -8.84
C HIS A 214 -0.90 18.81 -7.80
N ALA A 215 -1.16 19.45 -6.65
CA ALA A 215 -0.20 19.54 -5.55
C ALA A 215 0.16 18.15 -4.99
N PHE A 216 -0.83 17.26 -4.86
CA PHE A 216 -0.63 15.88 -4.42
C PHE A 216 0.24 15.09 -5.38
N VAL A 217 -0.02 15.17 -6.69
CA VAL A 217 0.79 14.50 -7.70
C VAL A 217 2.22 15.03 -7.71
N ASN A 218 2.40 16.35 -7.62
CA ASN A 218 3.73 16.95 -7.54
C ASN A 218 4.49 16.53 -6.27
N ALA A 219 3.82 16.51 -5.12
CA ALA A 219 4.39 16.02 -3.87
C ALA A 219 4.78 14.54 -3.98
N THR A 220 3.92 13.71 -4.57
CA THR A 220 4.18 12.29 -4.79
C THR A 220 5.38 12.08 -5.71
N HIS A 221 5.48 12.85 -6.80
CA HIS A 221 6.64 12.80 -7.70
C HIS A 221 7.92 13.19 -6.96
N ALA A 222 7.89 14.24 -6.13
CA ALA A 222 9.04 14.64 -5.31
C ALA A 222 9.44 13.54 -4.31
N HIS A 223 8.48 12.90 -3.64
CA HIS A 223 8.74 11.75 -2.77
C HIS A 223 9.37 10.58 -3.53
N ALA A 224 8.83 10.24 -4.71
CA ALA A 224 9.36 9.16 -5.54
C ALA A 224 10.80 9.46 -5.99
N HIS A 225 11.07 10.67 -6.47
CA HIS A 225 12.42 11.09 -6.85
C HIS A 225 13.39 11.03 -5.66
N TRP A 226 12.97 11.48 -4.48
CA TRP A 226 13.81 11.41 -3.27
C TRP A 226 14.15 9.96 -2.90
N LEU A 227 13.14 9.08 -2.87
CA LEU A 227 13.32 7.67 -2.53
C LEU A 227 14.21 6.94 -3.54
N LEU A 228 14.03 7.19 -4.83
CA LEU A 228 14.69 6.44 -5.90
C LEU A 228 16.06 6.98 -6.27
N VAL A 229 16.30 8.29 -6.16
CA VAL A 229 17.55 8.91 -6.59
C VAL A 229 18.43 9.23 -5.39
N VAL A 230 17.88 9.94 -4.39
CA VAL A 230 18.68 10.44 -3.27
C VAL A 230 18.99 9.31 -2.29
N ASN A 231 17.97 8.62 -1.78
CA ASN A 231 18.17 7.52 -0.83
C ASN A 231 18.95 6.36 -1.47
N TYR A 232 18.68 6.03 -2.74
CA TYR A 232 19.45 5.01 -3.44
C TYR A 232 20.92 5.42 -3.63
N GLY A 233 21.20 6.68 -3.96
CA GLY A 233 22.57 7.19 -4.06
C GLY A 233 23.30 7.25 -2.71
N GLU A 234 22.58 7.46 -1.60
CA GLU A 234 23.14 7.35 -0.24
C GLU A 234 23.49 5.89 0.10
N LEU A 235 22.61 4.95 -0.25
CA LEU A 235 22.86 3.53 -0.10
C LEU A 235 24.06 3.07 -0.95
N GLU A 236 24.13 3.49 -2.21
CA GLU A 236 25.24 3.17 -3.11
C GLU A 236 26.58 3.66 -2.57
N ARG A 237 26.66 4.94 -2.16
CA ARG A 237 27.88 5.50 -1.56
C ARG A 237 28.31 4.75 -0.30
N LYS A 238 27.35 4.32 0.52
CA LYS A 238 27.64 3.51 1.72
C LYS A 238 28.10 2.10 1.35
N MET A 239 27.47 1.47 0.37
CA MET A 239 27.86 0.14 -0.10
C MET A 239 29.26 0.13 -0.72
N ASP A 240 29.60 1.15 -1.51
CA ASP A 240 30.93 1.30 -2.11
C ASP A 240 32.01 1.52 -1.04
N ALA A 241 31.72 2.34 -0.03
CA ALA A 241 32.60 2.53 1.12
C ALA A 241 32.80 1.22 1.92
N LEU A 242 31.75 0.41 2.10
CA LEU A 242 31.83 -0.89 2.76
C LEU A 242 32.65 -1.90 1.96
N LEU A 243 32.41 -1.99 0.64
CA LEU A 243 33.14 -2.90 -0.24
C LEU A 243 34.63 -2.54 -0.32
N THR A 244 34.94 -1.25 -0.42
CA THR A 244 36.32 -0.75 -0.41
C THR A 244 36.99 -0.99 0.94
N GLY A 245 36.28 -0.72 2.05
CA GLY A 245 36.76 -0.98 3.41
C GLY A 245 37.04 -2.47 3.66
N ALA A 246 36.13 -3.35 3.26
CA ALA A 246 36.30 -4.79 3.35
C ALA A 246 37.47 -5.27 2.46
N GLY A 247 37.58 -4.77 1.23
CA GLY A 247 38.67 -5.10 0.32
C GLY A 247 40.04 -4.68 0.86
N MET A 248 40.13 -3.48 1.44
CA MET A 248 41.33 -3.00 2.13
C MET A 248 41.67 -3.85 3.35
N ALA A 249 40.69 -4.14 4.22
CA ALA A 249 40.90 -4.97 5.41
C ALA A 249 41.43 -6.37 5.06
N VAL A 250 40.82 -7.02 4.06
CA VAL A 250 41.29 -8.31 3.54
C VAL A 250 42.70 -8.19 2.97
N SER A 251 43.00 -7.14 2.21
CA SER A 251 44.32 -6.93 1.59
C SER A 251 45.42 -6.67 2.63
N VAL A 252 45.14 -5.89 3.67
CA VAL A 252 46.07 -5.62 4.79
C VAL A 252 46.40 -6.92 5.51
N GLN A 253 45.37 -7.71 5.84
CA GLN A 253 45.55 -9.01 6.46
C GLN A 253 46.40 -9.92 5.57
N LEU A 254 46.07 -10.06 4.27
CA LEU A 254 46.88 -10.85 3.33
C LEU A 254 48.33 -10.35 3.19
N GLY A 255 48.55 -9.04 3.21
CA GLY A 255 49.88 -8.42 3.15
C GLY A 255 50.74 -8.77 4.35
N GLU A 256 50.20 -8.62 5.57
CA GLU A 256 50.87 -9.03 6.81
C GLU A 256 51.19 -10.52 6.80
N PHE A 257 50.26 -11.36 6.32
CA PHE A 257 50.50 -12.80 6.17
C PHE A 257 51.62 -13.10 5.19
N SER A 258 51.63 -12.49 4.01
CA SER A 258 52.66 -12.71 3.00
C SER A 258 54.06 -12.34 3.52
N HIS A 259 54.17 -11.23 4.25
CA HIS A 259 55.43 -10.84 4.89
C HIS A 259 55.87 -11.82 5.98
N ALA A 260 54.96 -12.25 6.86
CA ALA A 260 55.27 -13.21 7.92
C ALA A 260 55.70 -14.58 7.37
N VAL A 261 55.06 -15.06 6.30
CA VAL A 261 55.42 -16.32 5.62
C VAL A 261 56.79 -16.19 4.96
N SER A 262 57.09 -15.08 4.29
CA SER A 262 58.41 -14.86 3.69
C SER A 262 59.54 -14.88 4.74
N VAL A 263 59.36 -14.17 5.85
CA VAL A 263 60.35 -14.11 6.95
C VAL A 263 60.56 -15.47 7.61
N THR A 264 59.49 -16.21 7.86
CA THR A 264 59.60 -17.56 8.45
C THR A 264 60.28 -18.54 7.52
N THR A 265 60.02 -18.47 6.21
CA THR A 265 60.66 -19.33 5.21
C THR A 265 62.15 -19.03 5.09
N LEU A 266 62.53 -17.74 5.10
CA LEU A 266 63.93 -17.30 5.12
C LEU A 266 64.65 -17.79 6.38
N ASN A 267 64.04 -17.62 7.56
CA ASN A 267 64.61 -18.10 8.82
C ASN A 267 64.82 -19.62 8.82
N LYS A 268 63.89 -20.37 8.22
CA LYS A 268 63.98 -21.83 8.10
C LYS A 268 65.10 -22.26 7.14
N MET A 269 65.30 -21.55 6.03
CA MET A 269 66.43 -21.77 5.12
C MET A 269 67.77 -21.48 5.81
N VAL A 270 67.87 -20.37 6.55
CA VAL A 270 69.09 -20.04 7.31
C VAL A 270 69.39 -21.11 8.35
N GLN A 271 68.40 -21.58 9.10
CA GLN A 271 68.58 -22.67 10.06
C GLN A 271 69.00 -24.00 9.40
N GLN A 272 68.47 -24.30 8.21
CA GLN A 272 68.90 -25.47 7.46
C GLN A 272 70.34 -25.33 6.94
N LEU A 273 70.76 -24.14 6.53
CA LEU A 273 72.14 -23.87 6.14
C LEU A 273 73.11 -23.99 7.32
N ASP A 274 72.74 -23.50 8.51
CA ASP A 274 73.52 -23.69 9.74
C ASP A 274 73.62 -25.18 10.14
N GLY A 275 72.53 -25.94 10.00
CA GLY A 275 72.53 -27.38 10.22
C GLY A 275 73.46 -28.12 9.26
N VAL A 276 73.43 -27.78 7.97
CA VAL A 276 74.34 -28.34 6.96
C VAL A 276 75.79 -27.95 7.25
N GLN A 277 76.03 -26.72 7.72
CA GLN A 277 77.38 -26.29 8.11
C GLN A 277 77.89 -27.07 9.34
N ALA A 278 77.04 -27.35 10.32
CA ALA A 278 77.39 -28.16 11.48
C ALA A 278 77.69 -29.62 11.09
N ASP A 279 76.88 -30.21 10.22
CA ASP A 279 77.09 -31.57 9.70
C ASP A 279 78.38 -31.67 8.88
N LEU A 280 78.67 -30.67 8.03
CA LEU A 280 79.93 -30.60 7.29
C LEU A 280 81.15 -30.50 8.22
N ARG A 281 81.07 -29.74 9.31
CA ARG A 281 82.14 -29.69 10.32
C ARG A 281 82.28 -31.02 11.07
N ALA A 282 81.18 -31.71 11.36
CA ALA A 282 81.21 -33.03 11.99
C ALA A 282 81.86 -34.08 11.07
N VAL A 283 81.53 -34.07 9.78
CA VAL A 283 82.17 -34.94 8.77
C VAL A 283 83.64 -34.60 8.62
N GLN A 284 84.01 -33.31 8.63
CA GLN A 284 85.41 -32.89 8.57
C GLN A 284 86.21 -33.37 9.79
N HIS A 285 85.62 -33.35 10.98
CA HIS A 285 86.24 -33.89 12.20
C HIS A 285 86.37 -35.42 12.15
N LEU A 286 85.36 -36.14 11.65
CA LEU A 286 85.40 -37.59 11.45
C LEU A 286 86.46 -38.00 10.41
N THR A 287 86.62 -37.20 9.35
CA THR A 287 87.64 -37.42 8.32
C THR A 287 89.05 -37.15 8.86
N ALA A 288 89.21 -36.14 9.72
CA ALA A 288 90.48 -35.87 10.39
C ALA A 288 90.87 -36.98 11.38
N THR A 289 89.90 -37.63 12.03
CA THR A 289 90.17 -38.80 12.89
C THR A 289 90.50 -40.07 12.11
N LEU A 290 90.02 -40.20 10.87
CA LEU A 290 90.35 -41.34 9.99
C LEU A 290 91.75 -41.25 9.36
N PHE A 291 92.34 -40.06 9.29
CA PHE A 291 93.68 -39.86 8.70
C PHE A 291 94.85 -40.14 9.66
N ILE A 292 94.58 -40.57 10.91
CA ILE A 292 95.58 -40.79 11.97
C ILE A 292 95.80 -42.28 12.29
N LEU A 293 95.24 -43.24 11.53
CA LEU A 293 95.62 -44.65 11.68
C LEU A 293 96.82 -45.01 10.77
N PRO A 294 97.98 -45.39 11.33
CA PRO A 294 99.10 -45.85 10.54
C PRO A 294 98.91 -47.34 10.20
N HIS A 295 99.02 -47.66 8.91
CA HIS A 295 99.77 -48.82 8.43
C HIS A 295 100.18 -48.58 6.98
#